data_AF-A0A4Y1MUK4-F1
#
_entry.id   AF-A0A4Y1MUK4-F1
#
_cell.length_a   1.000
_cell.length_b   1.000
_cell.length_c   1.000
_cell.angle_alpha   90.00
_cell.angle_beta   90.00
_cell.angle_gamma   90.00
#
_symmetry.space_group_name_H-M   'P 1'
#
loop_
_entity.id
_entity.type
_entity.pdbx_description
1 polymer ?
#
loop_
_entity_poly.entity_id
_entity_poly.type
_entity_poly.pdbx_seq_one_letter_code
_entity_poly.pdbx_strand_id
1 'polypeptide(L)'
;MSGSLPADVRAALTLDRALGRLARFYAGESVRMTATFTNAQSLEPIEVSGVTFAFGRPDLSETIVPEGFAVRLGVGVWACALVPVLAGTWSVVVRCLGPSASIAVRSFDIAPLPAGAQPPPANLVASDDGLFLLLTPDGAAITL
;
A
#
# COMPACT_ATOMS: atom_id res chain seq x y z
N MET A 1 28.56 -0.27 29.26
CA MET A 1 27.82 0.28 28.10
C MET A 1 26.85 -0.80 27.64
N SER A 2 25.56 -0.66 27.96
CA SER A 2 24.53 -1.55 27.42
C SER A 2 24.34 -1.15 25.96
N GLY A 3 24.96 -1.88 25.04
CA GLY A 3 24.69 -1.74 23.63
C GLY A 3 23.28 -2.26 23.40
N SER A 4 22.29 -1.38 23.37
CA SER A 4 20.97 -1.74 22.87
C SER A 4 21.17 -2.25 21.45
N LEU A 5 20.93 -3.54 21.22
CA LEU A 5 20.83 -4.10 19.88
C LEU A 5 19.89 -3.21 19.06
N PRO A 6 20.16 -2.97 17.76
CA PRO A 6 19.22 -2.22 16.92
C PRO A 6 17.84 -2.84 17.08
N ALA A 7 16.82 -2.00 17.26
CA ALA A 7 15.46 -2.50 17.40
C ALA A 7 15.07 -3.31 16.15
N ASP A 8 14.79 -4.60 16.32
CA ASP A 8 14.29 -5.45 15.24
C ASP A 8 12.89 -4.98 14.83
N VAL A 9 12.72 -4.67 13.55
CA VAL A 9 11.46 -4.17 12.99
C VAL A 9 10.65 -5.31 12.37
N ARG A 10 9.38 -5.40 12.73
CA ARG A 10 8.38 -6.23 12.06
C ARG A 10 7.50 -5.35 11.18
N ALA A 11 7.37 -5.71 9.91
CA ALA A 11 6.46 -5.06 8.98
C ALA A 11 5.20 -5.91 8.76
N ALA A 12 4.03 -5.26 8.62
CA ALA A 12 2.78 -5.87 8.21
C ALA A 12 2.05 -4.97 7.21
N LEU A 13 1.21 -5.57 6.35
CA LEU A 13 0.46 -4.85 5.32
C LEU A 13 -1.04 -5.17 5.39
N THR A 14 -1.86 -4.14 5.55
CA THR A 14 -3.31 -4.21 5.43
C THR A 14 -3.78 -3.66 4.09
N LEU A 15 -4.81 -4.29 3.52
CA LEU A 15 -5.59 -3.76 2.41
C LEU A 15 -6.85 -3.15 3.03
N ASP A 16 -6.98 -1.84 2.93
CA ASP A 16 -8.12 -1.11 3.48
C ASP A 16 -9.22 -1.07 2.41
N ARG A 17 -10.43 -1.50 2.79
CA ARG A 17 -11.59 -1.54 1.89
C ARG A 17 -12.48 -0.33 2.13
N ALA A 18 -13.18 0.12 1.09
CA ALA A 18 -14.44 0.83 1.30
C ALA A 18 -15.43 -0.13 1.98
N LEU A 19 -15.98 0.27 3.13
CA LEU A 19 -16.87 -0.53 3.97
C LEU A 19 -18.08 -1.07 3.16
N GLY A 20 -18.39 -2.37 3.30
CA GLY A 20 -19.74 -2.91 2.97
C GLY A 20 -19.89 -3.90 1.80
N ARG A 21 -18.83 -4.32 1.08
CA ARG A 21 -18.93 -5.35 0.01
C ARG A 21 -18.15 -6.63 0.30
N LEU A 22 -18.73 -7.78 -0.09
CA LEU A 22 -18.10 -9.11 -0.03
C LEU A 22 -16.90 -9.20 -1.01
N ALA A 23 -15.71 -9.29 -0.44
CA ALA A 23 -14.54 -10.10 -0.85
C ALA A 23 -13.91 -10.00 -2.25
N ARG A 24 -14.26 -9.05 -3.13
CA ARG A 24 -13.64 -8.97 -4.47
C ARG A 24 -13.37 -7.51 -4.88
N PHE A 25 -12.12 -7.21 -5.22
CA PHE A 25 -11.73 -5.96 -5.87
C PHE A 25 -11.94 -6.10 -7.38
N TYR A 26 -12.43 -5.06 -8.03
CA TYR A 26 -12.57 -5.03 -9.49
C TYR A 26 -11.53 -4.13 -10.14
N ALA A 27 -11.17 -4.46 -11.38
CA ALA A 27 -10.33 -3.59 -12.19
C ALA A 27 -10.96 -2.19 -12.29
N GLY A 28 -10.18 -1.16 -11.99
CA GLY A 28 -10.63 0.23 -11.92
C GLY A 28 -11.09 0.72 -10.55
N GLU A 29 -11.17 -0.14 -9.52
CA GLU A 29 -11.45 0.30 -8.14
C GLU A 29 -10.20 0.88 -7.48
N SER A 30 -10.34 1.95 -6.70
CA SER A 30 -9.25 2.41 -5.84
C SER A 30 -8.99 1.40 -4.72
N VAL A 31 -7.74 0.99 -4.55
CA VAL A 31 -7.27 0.15 -3.46
C VAL A 31 -6.32 0.97 -2.59
N ARG A 32 -6.60 1.06 -1.29
CA ARG A 32 -5.69 1.63 -0.30
C ARG A 32 -5.01 0.52 0.47
N MET A 33 -3.74 0.72 0.79
CA MET A 33 -3.03 -0.16 1.69
C MET A 33 -2.32 0.64 2.77
N THR A 34 -2.23 0.02 3.94
CA THR A 34 -1.51 0.57 5.08
C THR A 34 -0.42 -0.43 5.50
N ALA A 35 0.82 0.04 5.53
CA ALA A 35 1.95 -0.66 6.12
C ALA A 35 2.13 -0.21 7.57
N THR A 36 2.30 -1.16 8.47
CA THR A 36 2.61 -0.92 9.87
C THR A 36 3.94 -1.54 10.25
N PHE A 37 4.76 -0.79 10.97
CA PHE A 37 6.07 -1.20 11.45
C PHE A 37 6.08 -1.14 12.97
N THR A 38 6.39 -2.26 13.60
CA THR A 38 6.46 -2.38 15.05
C THR A 38 7.81 -2.94 15.50
N ASN A 39 8.20 -2.64 16.73
CA ASN A 39 9.29 -3.33 17.37
C ASN A 39 8.91 -4.81 17.55
N ALA A 40 9.75 -5.74 17.10
CA ALA A 40 9.44 -7.17 17.13
C ALA A 40 9.29 -7.74 18.55
N GLN A 41 9.90 -7.10 19.55
CA GLN A 41 9.87 -7.53 20.95
C GLN A 41 8.69 -6.90 21.71
N SER A 42 8.53 -5.57 21.65
CA SER A 42 7.46 -4.88 22.40
C SER A 42 6.12 -4.84 21.66
N LEU A 43 6.12 -5.08 20.34
CA LEU A 43 4.98 -4.91 19.42
C LEU A 43 4.44 -3.48 19.33
N GLU A 44 5.14 -2.50 19.92
CA GLU A 44 4.79 -1.09 19.83
C GLU A 44 5.19 -0.50 18.47
N PRO A 45 4.45 0.50 17.94
CA PRO A 45 4.85 1.22 16.74
C PRO A 45 6.24 1.83 16.89
N ILE A 46 7.04 1.75 15.82
CA ILE A 46 8.42 2.26 15.82
C ILE A 46 8.67 3.20 14.65
N GLU A 47 9.48 4.22 14.88
CA GLU A 47 9.96 5.09 13.80
C GLU A 47 10.81 4.30 12.81
N VAL A 48 10.54 4.53 11.53
CA VAL A 48 11.24 3.88 10.42
C VAL A 48 11.65 4.90 9.35
N SER A 49 12.73 4.62 8.64
CA SER A 49 13.26 5.46 7.58
C SER A 49 13.44 4.68 6.28
N GLY A 50 13.31 5.37 5.14
CA GLY A 50 13.51 4.77 3.81
C GLY A 50 12.44 3.74 3.46
N VAL A 51 11.16 4.10 3.63
CA VAL A 51 10.04 3.22 3.27
C VAL A 51 9.78 3.31 1.77
N THR A 52 9.79 2.18 1.09
CA THR A 52 9.47 2.06 -0.34
C THR A 52 8.36 1.06 -0.55
N PHE A 53 7.44 1.41 -1.46
CA PHE A 53 6.37 0.54 -1.93
C PHE A 53 6.65 0.14 -3.38
N ALA A 54 6.47 -1.13 -3.69
CA ALA A 54 6.59 -1.68 -5.03
C ALA A 54 5.39 -2.59 -5.31
N PHE A 55 4.90 -2.55 -6.55
CA PHE A 55 3.74 -3.31 -6.99
C PHE A 55 4.13 -4.28 -8.09
N GLY A 56 3.95 -5.57 -7.83
CA GLY A 56 4.00 -6.60 -8.86
C GLY A 56 2.66 -6.69 -9.57
N ARG A 57 2.67 -6.51 -10.89
CA ARG A 57 1.51 -6.55 -11.76
C ARG A 57 1.27 -8.00 -12.26
N PRO A 58 0.05 -8.34 -12.72
CA PRO A 58 -0.24 -9.68 -13.25
C PRO A 58 0.60 -10.06 -14.48
N ASP A 59 1.13 -9.08 -15.21
CA ASP A 59 2.01 -9.26 -16.36
C ASP A 59 3.49 -9.45 -15.97
N LEU A 60 3.76 -9.66 -14.68
CA LEU A 60 5.09 -9.82 -14.08
C LEU A 60 5.97 -8.56 -14.11
N SER A 61 5.45 -7.43 -14.57
CA SER A 61 6.14 -6.15 -14.40
C SER A 61 6.05 -5.66 -12.96
N GLU A 62 7.06 -4.90 -12.53
CA GLU A 62 7.07 -4.22 -11.23
C GLU A 62 7.00 -2.71 -11.44
N THR A 63 6.27 -2.00 -10.59
CA THR A 63 6.22 -0.55 -10.58
C THR A 63 6.47 -0.03 -9.16
N ILE A 64 7.42 0.89 -9.03
CA ILE A 64 7.73 1.56 -7.76
C ILE A 64 6.76 2.72 -7.57
N VAL A 65 6.26 2.88 -6.35
CA VAL A 65 5.42 4.03 -6.00
C VAL A 65 6.26 5.30 -6.07
N PRO A 66 5.85 6.30 -6.86
CA PRO A 66 6.54 7.58 -6.91
C PRO A 66 6.55 8.28 -5.55
N GLU A 67 7.57 9.10 -5.32
CA GLU A 67 7.63 9.96 -4.14
C GLU A 67 6.40 10.87 -4.08
N GLY A 68 5.85 11.07 -2.88
CA GLY A 68 4.62 11.85 -2.65
C GLY A 68 3.31 11.05 -2.72
N PHE A 69 3.31 9.84 -3.29
CA PHE A 69 2.13 8.95 -3.31
C PHE A 69 2.10 7.96 -2.13
N ALA A 70 3.25 7.76 -1.47
CA ALA A 70 3.33 7.10 -0.18
C ALA A 70 3.34 8.16 0.93
N VAL A 71 2.34 8.11 1.82
CA VAL A 71 2.13 9.09 2.88
C VAL A 71 2.35 8.46 4.25
N ARG A 72 3.13 9.13 5.08
CA ARG A 72 3.30 8.77 6.49
C ARG A 72 2.08 9.24 7.28
N LEU A 73 1.35 8.31 7.88
CA LEU A 73 0.15 8.59 8.68
C LEU A 73 0.46 8.73 10.18
N GLY A 74 1.60 8.20 10.63
CA GLY A 74 2.00 8.25 12.03
C GLY A 74 3.34 7.57 12.28
N VAL A 75 3.68 7.37 13.54
CA VAL A 75 4.86 6.57 13.95
C VAL A 75 4.68 5.14 13.45
N GLY A 76 5.59 4.68 12.59
CA GLY A 76 5.53 3.32 12.04
C GLY A 76 4.34 3.04 11.14
N VAL A 77 3.56 4.03 10.69
CA VAL A 77 2.39 3.82 9.83
C VAL A 77 2.52 4.62 8.54
N TRP A 78 2.44 3.90 7.42
CA TRP A 78 2.55 4.45 6.06
C TRP A 78 1.41 3.92 5.21
N ALA A 79 0.91 4.73 4.28
CA ALA A 79 -0.13 4.31 3.35
C ALA A 79 0.20 4.73 1.92
N CYS A 80 -0.32 3.97 0.97
CA CYS A 80 -0.43 4.40 -0.42
C CYS A 80 -1.73 3.86 -1.02
N ALA A 81 -2.12 4.40 -2.17
CA ALA A 81 -3.28 3.92 -2.90
C ALA A 81 -2.99 3.86 -4.41
N LEU A 82 -3.71 2.96 -5.09
CA LEU A 82 -3.63 2.79 -6.54
C LEU A 82 -4.97 2.39 -7.15
N VAL A 83 -5.03 2.39 -8.47
CA VAL A 83 -6.15 1.92 -9.28
C VAL A 83 -5.67 0.81 -10.21
N PRO A 84 -5.76 -0.48 -9.82
CA PRO A 84 -5.34 -1.58 -10.68
C PRO A 84 -6.31 -1.72 -11.85
N VAL A 85 -5.79 -1.55 -13.06
CA VAL A 85 -6.58 -1.65 -14.31
C VAL A 85 -6.59 -3.05 -14.93
N LEU A 86 -5.67 -3.92 -14.51
CA LEU A 86 -5.57 -5.29 -14.99
C LEU A 86 -6.20 -6.25 -13.99
N ALA A 87 -7.03 -7.16 -14.48
CA ALA A 87 -7.47 -8.31 -13.70
C ALA A 87 -6.29 -9.29 -13.50
N GLY A 88 -6.34 -10.04 -12.40
CA GLY A 88 -5.34 -11.03 -12.01
C GLY A 88 -4.77 -10.79 -10.62
N THR A 89 -3.75 -11.56 -10.27
CA THR A 89 -3.07 -11.46 -8.98
C THR A 89 -2.05 -10.32 -9.01
N TRP A 90 -2.22 -9.37 -8.10
CA TRP A 90 -1.27 -8.31 -7.82
C TRP A 90 -0.51 -8.62 -6.53
N SER A 91 0.69 -8.10 -6.41
CA SER A 91 1.45 -8.14 -5.15
C SER A 91 1.93 -6.75 -4.76
N VAL A 92 2.04 -6.54 -3.46
CA VAL A 92 2.67 -5.36 -2.87
C VAL A 92 3.86 -5.82 -2.06
N VAL A 93 4.98 -5.17 -2.28
CA VAL A 93 6.15 -5.28 -1.42
C VAL A 93 6.41 -3.93 -0.78
N VAL A 94 6.49 -3.92 0.55
CA VAL A 94 6.91 -2.76 1.32
C VAL A 94 8.23 -3.07 1.98
N ARG A 95 9.21 -2.20 1.79
CA ARG A 95 10.55 -2.33 2.35
C ARG A 95 10.85 -1.12 3.22
N CYS A 96 11.46 -1.36 4.37
CA CYS A 96 12.00 -0.35 5.28
C CYS A 96 13.51 -0.56 5.39
N LEU A 97 14.30 0.53 5.36
CA LEU A 97 15.76 0.48 5.41
C LEU A 97 16.34 0.60 6.83
N GLY A 98 15.61 1.20 7.78
CA GLY A 98 16.07 1.35 9.17
C GLY A 98 14.93 1.58 10.15
N PRO A 99 15.10 1.23 11.45
CA PRO A 99 16.34 0.88 12.13
C PRO A 99 16.89 -0.54 11.86
N SER A 100 16.06 -1.45 11.36
CA SER A 100 16.51 -2.70 10.74
C SER A 100 15.79 -2.90 9.41
N ALA A 101 16.44 -3.60 8.47
CA ALA A 101 15.80 -3.92 7.20
C ALA A 101 14.61 -4.86 7.47
N SER A 102 13.42 -4.46 7.02
CA SER A 102 12.20 -5.28 7.15
C SER A 102 11.37 -5.19 5.87
N ILE A 103 10.68 -6.29 5.57
CA ILE A 103 9.88 -6.43 4.36
C ILE A 103 8.51 -7.00 4.72
N ALA A 104 7.46 -6.40 4.20
CA ALA A 104 6.11 -6.98 4.17
C ALA A 104 5.71 -7.23 2.72
N VAL A 105 5.13 -8.40 2.46
CA VAL A 105 4.58 -8.76 1.16
C VAL A 105 3.13 -9.16 1.31
N ARG A 106 2.28 -8.72 0.38
CA ARG A 106 0.89 -9.18 0.30
C ARG A 106 0.46 -9.33 -1.13
N SER A 107 -0.17 -10.46 -1.43
CA SER A 107 -0.86 -10.68 -2.70
C SER A 107 -2.37 -10.50 -2.56
N PHE A 108 -3.01 -10.05 -3.63
CA PHE A 108 -4.45 -9.86 -3.70
C PHE A 108 -4.93 -9.98 -5.14
N ASP A 109 -6.16 -10.45 -5.31
CA ASP A 109 -6.74 -10.67 -6.63
C ASP A 109 -7.66 -9.51 -7.02
N ILE A 110 -7.47 -9.05 -8.25
CA ILE A 110 -8.34 -8.11 -8.95
C ILE A 110 -9.17 -8.90 -9.95
N ALA A 111 -10.48 -8.83 -9.81
CA ALA A 111 -11.40 -9.44 -10.75
C ALA A 111 -11.61 -8.55 -11.98
N PRO A 112 -11.91 -9.15 -13.15
CA PRO A 112 -12.36 -8.39 -14.30
C PRO A 112 -13.68 -7.68 -13.97
N LEU A 113 -13.83 -6.47 -14.49
CA LEU A 113 -15.09 -5.76 -14.45
C LEU A 113 -16.17 -6.59 -15.18
N PRO A 114 -17.36 -6.82 -14.60
CA PRO A 114 -18.41 -7.57 -15.29
C PRO A 114 -18.79 -6.93 -16.62
N ALA A 115 -19.08 -7.74 -17.63
CA ALA A 115 -19.49 -7.24 -18.95
C ALA A 115 -20.73 -6.35 -18.83
N GLY A 116 -20.69 -5.17 -19.44
CA GLY A 116 -21.77 -4.18 -19.40
C GLY A 116 -21.84 -3.34 -18.12
N ALA A 117 -20.97 -3.57 -17.13
CA ALA A 117 -20.83 -2.67 -15.98
C ALA A 117 -19.97 -1.46 -16.35
N GLN A 118 -20.25 -0.31 -15.72
CA GLN A 118 -19.37 0.85 -15.78
C GLN A 118 -18.16 0.63 -14.86
N PRO A 119 -16.97 1.17 -15.21
CA PRO A 119 -15.83 1.17 -14.31
C PRO A 119 -16.25 1.77 -12.97
N PRO A 120 -15.82 1.18 -11.85
CA PRO A 120 -16.10 1.75 -10.55
C PRO A 120 -15.51 3.16 -10.49
N PRO A 121 -16.21 4.11 -9.86
CA PRO A 121 -15.69 5.45 -9.73
C PRO A 121 -14.38 5.38 -8.92
N ALA A 122 -13.29 5.77 -9.56
CA ALA A 122 -12.07 6.13 -8.85
C ALA A 122 -12.18 7.62 -8.50
N ASN A 123 -11.95 7.95 -7.23
CA ASN A 123 -11.73 9.34 -6.84
C ASN A 123 -10.30 9.68 -7.24
N LEU A 124 -10.15 10.43 -8.34
CA LEU A 124 -8.88 10.50 -9.08
C LEU A 124 -8.15 11.82 -8.82
N VAL A 125 -6.97 11.69 -8.21
CA VAL A 125 -5.79 12.47 -8.56
C VAL A 125 -4.69 11.46 -8.80
N ALA A 126 -4.38 11.19 -10.08
CA ALA A 126 -3.52 10.08 -10.47
C ALA A 126 -2.09 10.52 -10.89
N SER A 127 -1.14 9.58 -10.88
CA SER A 127 0.15 9.74 -11.56
C SER A 127 -0.01 9.83 -13.09
N ASP A 128 1.04 10.20 -13.82
CA ASP A 128 1.02 10.35 -15.29
C ASP A 128 0.61 9.06 -16.03
N ASP A 129 0.88 7.89 -15.44
CA ASP A 129 0.47 6.57 -15.93
C ASP A 129 -0.93 6.14 -15.46
N GLY A 130 -1.62 6.97 -14.67
CA GLY A 130 -2.97 6.74 -14.17
C GLY A 130 -3.08 5.69 -13.06
N LEU A 131 -1.95 5.19 -12.53
CA LEU A 131 -1.94 4.05 -11.62
C LEU A 131 -2.07 4.46 -10.14
N PHE A 132 -1.33 5.47 -9.68
CA PHE A 132 -1.22 5.81 -8.26
C PHE A 132 -2.14 6.95 -7.87
N LEU A 133 -2.70 6.94 -6.66
CA LEU A 133 -3.56 7.99 -6.14
C LEU A 133 -2.86 8.81 -5.06
N LEU A 134 -2.99 10.14 -5.12
CA LEU A 134 -2.56 11.00 -4.01
C LEU A 134 -3.48 10.81 -2.81
N LEU A 135 -2.86 10.73 -1.63
CA LEU A 135 -3.54 10.69 -0.34
C LEU A 135 -3.40 12.02 0.38
N THR A 136 -4.43 12.41 1.14
CA THR A 136 -4.35 13.48 2.14
C THR A 136 -3.49 13.04 3.34
N PRO A 137 -3.06 13.97 4.22
CA PRO A 137 -2.22 13.63 5.38
C PRO A 137 -2.86 12.65 6.38
N ASP A 138 -4.18 12.58 6.44
CA ASP A 138 -4.94 11.60 7.23
C ASP A 138 -5.15 10.25 6.51
N GLY A 139 -4.64 10.13 5.28
CA GLY A 139 -4.64 8.92 4.47
C GLY A 139 -5.91 8.70 3.65
N ALA A 140 -6.83 9.66 3.59
CA ALA A 140 -7.95 9.59 2.67
C ALA A 140 -7.48 9.82 1.21
N ALA A 141 -8.17 9.23 0.24
CA ALA A 141 -7.92 9.56 -1.16
C ALA A 141 -8.41 10.98 -1.44
N ILE A 142 -7.65 11.77 -2.21
CA ILE A 142 -8.12 13.09 -2.63
C ILE A 142 -9.33 12.93 -3.56
N THR A 143 -10.45 13.51 -3.16
CA THR A 143 -11.70 13.59 -3.95
C THR A 143 -11.84 14.99 -4.53
N LEU A 144 -12.05 15.11 -5.84
CA LEU A 144 -12.44 16.38 -6.49
C LEU A 144 -13.96 16.52 -6.56
#